data_AF-A0A0N9NFM2-F1
#
_entry.id   AF-A0A0N9NFM2-F1
#
_cell.length_a   1.000
_cell.length_b   1.000
_cell.length_c   1.000
_cell.angle_alpha   90.00
_cell.angle_beta   90.00
_cell.angle_gamma   90.00
#
_symmetry.space_group_name_H-M   'P 1'
#
loop_
_entity.id
_entity.type
_entity.pdbx_description
1 polymer ?
#
loop_
_entity_poly.entity_id
_entity_poly.type
_entity_poly.pdbx_seq_one_letter_code
_entity_poly.pdbx_strand_id
1 'polypeptide(L)'
;MPLELPLDDEEASTDVDLKTQVTRFILTGGFSAIFDFGLTFLLQEVFGAPFWMAKAAGFILGTTIAYLLNRRWTFRAEPSTARFIAVVVLYAITFFVNIGLYNWLMHTWGTAFIAIVLAFCIAQGVATVINFVVQRAVIFKIR
;
A
#
# COMPACT_ATOMS: atom_id res chain seq x y z
N MET A 1 35.67 20.31 -32.58
CA MET A 1 34.22 20.08 -32.73
C MET A 1 33.74 19.55 -31.39
N PRO A 2 32.96 20.31 -30.60
CA PRO A 2 32.41 19.76 -29.37
C PRO A 2 31.40 18.67 -29.76
N LEU A 3 31.59 17.47 -29.19
CA LEU A 3 30.69 16.34 -29.31
C LEU A 3 29.34 16.75 -28.72
N GLU A 4 28.36 17.00 -29.59
CA GLU A 4 26.96 17.07 -29.21
C GLU A 4 26.56 15.64 -28.78
N LEU A 5 26.55 15.44 -27.46
CA LEU A 5 25.88 14.28 -26.87
C LEU A 5 24.41 14.36 -27.28
N PRO A 6 23.82 13.28 -27.82
CA PRO A 6 22.38 13.19 -27.94
C PRO A 6 21.85 13.28 -26.50
N LEU A 7 21.36 14.46 -26.14
CA LEU A 7 20.36 14.60 -25.10
C LEU A 7 19.07 14.03 -25.69
N ASP A 8 19.09 12.72 -25.92
CA ASP A 8 17.86 11.96 -25.88
C ASP A 8 17.47 12.02 -24.40
N ASP A 9 16.72 13.08 -24.07
CA ASP A 9 15.67 13.03 -23.07
C ASP A 9 14.66 11.96 -23.53
N GLU A 10 15.11 10.70 -23.61
CA GLU A 10 14.27 9.52 -23.44
C GLU A 10 13.79 9.61 -21.99
N GLU A 11 12.84 10.54 -21.76
CA GLU A 11 11.77 10.38 -20.81
C GLU A 11 11.41 8.90 -20.86
N ALA A 12 11.87 8.17 -19.83
CA ALA A 12 11.73 6.73 -19.72
C ALA A 12 10.36 6.34 -20.26
N SER A 13 10.33 5.75 -21.45
CA SER A 13 9.09 5.47 -22.14
C SER A 13 8.31 4.49 -21.26
N THR A 14 7.34 5.00 -20.51
CA THR A 14 6.25 4.15 -20.05
C THR A 14 5.42 3.83 -21.29
N ASP A 15 5.90 2.89 -22.11
CA ASP A 15 5.24 2.30 -23.30
C ASP A 15 3.96 1.49 -22.92
N VAL A 16 3.34 1.85 -21.80
CA VAL A 16 2.17 1.18 -21.25
C VAL A 16 1.10 2.25 -21.08
N ASP A 17 0.05 2.14 -21.89
CA ASP A 17 -1.13 3.01 -21.84
C ASP A 17 -1.62 3.21 -20.40
N LEU A 18 -2.02 4.44 -20.06
CA LEU A 18 -2.47 4.83 -18.72
C LEU A 18 -3.59 3.89 -18.22
N LYS A 19 -4.48 3.47 -19.12
CA LYS A 19 -5.55 2.50 -18.81
C LYS A 19 -4.99 1.17 -18.34
N THR A 20 -3.89 0.71 -18.95
CA THR A 20 -3.21 -0.54 -18.59
C THR A 20 -2.50 -0.40 -17.24
N GLN A 21 -1.89 0.75 -16.94
CA GLN A 21 -1.27 1.01 -15.63
C GLN A 21 -2.31 1.04 -14.51
N VAL A 22 -3.42 1.75 -14.70
CA VAL A 22 -4.53 1.81 -13.74
C VAL A 22 -5.17 0.43 -13.55
N THR A 23 -5.37 -0.33 -14.64
CA THR A 23 -5.92 -1.69 -14.55
C THR A 23 -5.01 -2.62 -13.75
N ARG A 24 -3.70 -2.58 -14.00
CA ARG A 24 -2.72 -3.34 -13.23
C ARG A 24 -2.75 -2.93 -11.75
N PHE A 25 -2.78 -1.64 -11.46
CA PHE A 25 -2.85 -1.14 -10.09
C PHE A 25 -4.11 -1.61 -9.34
N ILE A 26 -5.28 -1.53 -9.98
CA ILE A 26 -6.54 -1.99 -9.38
C ILE A 26 -6.53 -3.51 -9.17
N LEU A 27 -6.01 -4.28 -10.14
CA LEU A 27 -5.93 -5.73 -10.03
C LEU A 27 -4.95 -6.16 -8.93
N THR A 28 -3.74 -5.60 -8.89
CA THR A 28 -2.74 -5.97 -7.89
C THR A 28 -3.15 -5.48 -6.51
N GLY A 29 -3.67 -4.26 -6.39
CA GLY A 29 -4.18 -3.70 -5.14
C GLY A 29 -5.40 -4.47 -4.61
N GLY A 30 -6.39 -4.71 -5.47
CA GLY A 30 -7.60 -5.46 -5.12
C GLY A 30 -7.30 -6.90 -4.71
N PHE A 31 -6.45 -7.59 -5.46
CA PHE A 31 -6.01 -8.95 -5.12
C PHE A 31 -5.30 -8.99 -3.77
N SER A 32 -4.39 -8.05 -3.53
CA SER A 32 -3.68 -7.95 -2.25
C SER A 32 -4.62 -7.67 -1.07
N ALA A 33 -5.64 -6.84 -1.28
CA ALA A 33 -6.66 -6.55 -0.28
C ALA A 33 -7.49 -7.78 0.10
N ILE A 34 -7.76 -8.70 -0.84
CA ILE A 34 -8.45 -9.96 -0.56
C ILE A 34 -7.62 -10.82 0.41
N PHE A 35 -6.31 -10.91 0.22
CA PHE A 35 -5.45 -11.67 1.13
C PHE A 35 -5.27 -10.98 2.49
N ASP A 36 -5.19 -9.66 2.52
CA ASP A 36 -5.17 -8.89 3.78
C ASP A 36 -6.46 -9.15 4.58
N PHE A 37 -7.62 -8.94 3.95
CA PHE A 37 -8.90 -9.17 4.59
C PHE A 37 -9.07 -10.64 4.98
N GLY A 38 -8.76 -11.57 4.09
CA GLY A 38 -8.91 -13.00 4.31
C GLY A 38 -8.08 -13.49 5.50
N LEU A 39 -6.81 -13.09 5.59
CA LEU A 39 -5.96 -13.45 6.73
C LEU A 39 -6.41 -12.75 8.02
N THR A 40 -6.78 -11.46 7.95
CA THR A 40 -7.32 -10.72 9.10
C THR A 40 -8.55 -11.42 9.66
N PHE A 41 -9.52 -11.73 8.80
CA PHE A 41 -10.76 -12.40 9.16
C PHE A 41 -10.51 -13.80 9.72
N LEU A 42 -9.66 -14.58 9.07
CA LEU A 42 -9.33 -15.94 9.50
C LEU A 42 -8.66 -15.93 10.88
N LEU A 43 -7.66 -15.09 11.11
CA LEU A 43 -6.99 -15.01 12.42
C LEU A 43 -7.94 -14.52 13.52
N GLN A 44 -8.80 -13.56 13.21
CA GLN A 44 -9.76 -13.02 14.17
C GLN A 44 -10.87 -14.02 14.51
N GLU A 45 -11.60 -14.50 13.50
CA GLU A 45 -12.84 -15.26 13.71
C GLU A 45 -12.62 -16.76 13.89
N VAL A 46 -11.58 -17.33 13.28
CA VAL A 46 -11.29 -18.78 13.39
C VAL A 46 -10.33 -19.06 14.54
N PHE A 47 -9.29 -18.23 14.70
CA PHE A 47 -8.24 -18.43 15.71
C PHE A 47 -8.41 -17.57 16.96
N GLY A 48 -9.38 -16.64 16.98
CA GLY A 48 -9.63 -15.78 18.14
C GLY A 48 -8.47 -14.80 18.44
N ALA A 49 -7.64 -14.49 17.45
CA ALA A 49 -6.51 -13.60 17.63
C ALA A 49 -6.99 -12.17 17.97
N PRO A 50 -6.23 -11.41 18.78
CA PRO A 50 -6.52 -10.00 19.03
C PRO A 50 -6.62 -9.21 17.72
N PHE A 51 -7.58 -8.29 17.61
CA PHE A 51 -7.85 -7.56 16.37
C PHE A 51 -6.62 -6.87 15.77
N TRP A 52 -5.77 -6.30 16.64
CA TRP A 52 -4.53 -5.66 16.20
C TRP A 52 -3.52 -6.66 15.61
N MET A 53 -3.40 -7.87 16.17
CA MET A 53 -2.51 -8.92 15.63
C MET A 53 -3.03 -9.46 14.32
N ALA A 54 -4.33 -9.74 14.26
CA ALA A 54 -5.01 -10.21 13.05
C ALA A 54 -4.81 -9.20 11.91
N LYS A 55 -5.05 -7.91 12.19
CA LYS A 55 -4.90 -6.85 11.18
C LYS A 55 -3.44 -6.61 10.79
N ALA A 56 -2.51 -6.68 11.73
CA ALA A 56 -1.08 -6.56 11.44
C ALA A 56 -0.61 -7.67 10.48
N ALA A 57 -0.96 -8.92 10.77
CA ALA A 57 -0.60 -10.06 9.94
C ALA A 57 -1.24 -9.96 8.54
N GLY A 58 -2.52 -9.61 8.47
CA GLY A 58 -3.23 -9.36 7.20
C GLY A 58 -2.55 -8.28 6.36
N PHE A 59 -2.24 -7.13 6.97
CA PHE A 59 -1.57 -6.04 6.28
C PHE A 59 -0.18 -6.42 5.75
N ILE A 60 0.62 -7.15 6.54
CA ILE A 60 1.93 -7.66 6.13
C ILE A 60 1.79 -8.61 4.93
N LEU A 61 0.82 -9.53 4.98
CA LEU A 61 0.58 -10.46 3.88
C LEU A 61 0.14 -9.71 2.62
N GLY A 62 -0.84 -8.82 2.73
CA GLY A 62 -1.36 -8.03 1.61
C GLY A 62 -0.28 -7.18 0.97
N THR A 63 0.52 -6.47 1.76
CA THR A 63 1.64 -5.66 1.24
C THR A 63 2.73 -6.50 0.60
N THR A 64 3.03 -7.68 1.16
CA THR A 64 3.96 -8.64 0.54
C THR A 64 3.47 -9.11 -0.82
N ILE A 65 2.18 -9.47 -0.93
CA ILE A 65 1.58 -9.89 -2.20
C ILE A 65 1.58 -8.74 -3.22
N ALA A 66 1.23 -7.52 -2.78
CA ALA A 66 1.28 -6.33 -3.62
C ALA A 66 2.69 -6.08 -4.15
N TYR A 67 3.71 -6.20 -3.28
CA TYR A 67 5.10 -6.07 -3.67
C TYR A 67 5.53 -7.14 -4.66
N LEU A 68 5.22 -8.42 -4.42
CA LEU A 68 5.58 -9.51 -5.33
C LEU A 68 4.93 -9.35 -6.70
N LEU A 69 3.66 -8.93 -6.73
CA LEU A 69 2.94 -8.62 -7.96
C LEU A 69 3.57 -7.43 -8.68
N ASN A 70 3.79 -6.31 -7.99
CA ASN A 70 4.35 -5.09 -8.58
C ASN A 70 5.82 -5.28 -9.02
N ARG A 71 6.62 -6.03 -8.27
CA ARG A 71 8.02 -6.35 -8.58
C ARG A 71 8.16 -7.10 -9.90
N ARG A 72 7.14 -7.86 -10.32
CA ARG A 72 7.16 -8.56 -11.61
C ARG A 72 7.11 -7.63 -12.82
N TRP A 73 6.86 -6.33 -12.63
CA TRP A 73 6.73 -5.34 -13.70
C TRP A 73 7.76 -4.22 -13.66
N THR A 74 8.44 -3.97 -12.52
CA THR A 74 9.05 -2.66 -12.26
C THR A 74 10.48 -2.76 -11.68
N PHE A 75 11.43 -2.55 -12.60
CA PHE A 75 12.66 -1.74 -12.49
C PHE A 75 13.98 -2.25 -11.89
N ARG A 76 15.01 -2.04 -12.73
CA ARG A 76 16.31 -1.42 -12.41
C ARG A 76 16.11 0.12 -12.37
N ALA A 77 16.10 0.75 -11.19
CA ALA A 77 16.17 2.22 -11.04
C ALA A 77 17.22 2.57 -9.99
N GLU A 78 17.93 3.69 -10.18
CA GLU A 78 18.92 4.18 -9.22
C GLU A 78 18.24 4.75 -7.95
N PRO A 79 18.64 4.30 -6.75
CA PRO A 79 17.98 4.67 -5.50
C PRO A 79 18.43 6.05 -4.97
N SER A 80 17.47 6.89 -4.55
CA SER A 80 17.72 8.04 -3.66
C SER A 80 17.40 7.66 -2.20
N THR A 81 18.42 7.66 -1.35
CA THR A 81 18.32 7.22 0.06
C THR A 81 17.34 8.08 0.88
N ALA A 82 17.33 9.40 0.67
CA ALA A 82 16.43 10.30 1.39
C ALA A 82 14.95 10.03 1.07
N ARG A 83 14.65 9.80 -0.21
CA ARG A 83 13.30 9.43 -0.66
C ARG A 83 12.88 8.08 -0.08
N PHE A 84 13.80 7.11 -0.06
CA PHE A 84 13.55 5.80 0.52
C PHE A 84 13.19 5.88 2.01
N ILE A 85 13.97 6.63 2.81
CA ILE A 85 13.68 6.81 4.25
C ILE A 85 12.32 7.47 4.46
N ALA A 86 12.00 8.53 3.71
CA ALA A 86 10.70 9.20 3.82
C ALA A 86 9.53 8.26 3.50
N VAL A 87 9.69 7.40 2.48
CA VAL A 87 8.70 6.39 2.13
C VAL A 87 8.56 5.35 3.25
N VAL A 88 9.66 4.83 3.80
CA VAL A 88 9.63 3.86 4.91
C VAL A 88 8.90 4.42 6.14
N VAL A 89 9.23 5.66 6.53
CA VAL A 89 8.57 6.34 7.67
C VAL A 89 7.08 6.50 7.41
N LEU A 90 6.69 6.92 6.21
CA LEU A 90 5.28 7.02 5.83
C LEU A 90 4.55 5.67 5.95
N TYR A 91 5.10 4.60 5.37
CA TYR A 91 4.49 3.28 5.45
C TYR A 91 4.38 2.78 6.90
N ALA A 92 5.36 3.07 7.75
CA ALA A 92 5.31 2.74 9.17
C ALA A 92 4.17 3.50 9.89
N ILE A 93 4.04 4.81 9.67
CA ILE A 93 2.93 5.61 10.22
C ILE A 93 1.59 5.05 9.77
N THR A 94 1.45 4.82 8.46
CA THR A 94 0.22 4.31 7.88
C THR A 94 -0.14 2.94 8.42
N PHE A 95 0.85 2.06 8.63
CA PHE A 95 0.66 0.75 9.26
C PHE A 95 0.05 0.87 10.66
N PHE A 96 0.64 1.70 11.53
CA PHE A 96 0.12 1.87 12.89
C PHE A 96 -1.25 2.53 12.92
N VAL A 97 -1.51 3.53 12.08
CA VAL A 97 -2.82 4.16 11.96
C VAL A 97 -3.87 3.14 11.50
N ASN A 98 -3.54 2.32 10.49
CA ASN A 98 -4.45 1.32 9.95
C ASN A 98 -4.85 0.28 11.01
N ILE A 99 -3.86 -0.29 11.71
CA ILE A 99 -4.10 -1.29 12.75
C ILE A 99 -4.83 -0.68 13.95
N GLY A 100 -4.39 0.49 14.40
CA GLY A 100 -4.99 1.18 15.55
C GLY A 100 -6.45 1.54 15.29
N LEU A 101 -6.74 2.10 14.12
CA LEU A 101 -8.11 2.44 13.71
C LEU A 101 -8.99 1.20 13.59
N TYR A 102 -8.50 0.15 12.94
CA TYR A 102 -9.24 -1.12 12.83
C TYR A 102 -9.53 -1.71 14.21
N ASN A 103 -8.52 -1.81 15.08
CA ASN A 103 -8.67 -2.34 16.42
C ASN A 103 -9.68 -1.54 17.25
N TRP A 104 -9.65 -0.21 17.16
CA TRP A 104 -10.61 0.66 17.84
C TRP A 104 -12.05 0.48 17.32
N LEU A 105 -12.22 0.39 16.00
CA LEU A 105 -13.54 0.13 15.38
C LEU A 105 -14.10 -1.24 15.81
N MET A 106 -13.27 -2.28 15.92
CA MET A 106 -13.73 -3.61 16.34
C MET A 106 -14.14 -3.66 17.82
N HIS A 107 -13.46 -2.93 18.70
CA HIS A 107 -13.88 -2.82 20.10
C HIS A 107 -15.17 -2.00 20.27
N THR A 108 -15.48 -1.07 19.35
CA THR A 108 -16.66 -0.20 19.45
C THR A 108 -17.88 -0.75 18.74
N TRP A 109 -17.71 -1.40 17.58
CA TRP A 109 -18.80 -1.89 16.74
C TRP A 109 -19.06 -3.39 16.92
N GLY A 110 -18.13 -4.12 17.55
CA GLY A 110 -18.19 -5.57 17.71
C GLY A 110 -17.75 -6.35 16.47
N THR A 111 -18.00 -7.66 16.48
CA THR A 111 -17.46 -8.63 15.51
C THR A 111 -18.51 -9.14 14.51
N ALA A 112 -19.64 -8.43 14.34
CA ALA A 112 -20.57 -8.77 13.27
C ALA A 112 -19.87 -8.66 11.91
N PHE A 113 -20.11 -9.59 10.99
CA PHE A 113 -19.42 -9.63 9.69
C PHE A 113 -19.44 -8.28 8.96
N ILE A 114 -20.58 -7.58 8.96
CA ILE A 114 -20.69 -6.27 8.33
C ILE A 114 -19.86 -5.19 9.03
N ALA A 115 -19.74 -5.25 10.36
CA ALA A 115 -18.87 -4.35 11.12
C ALA A 115 -17.40 -4.59 10.75
N ILE A 116 -16.97 -5.86 10.66
CA ILE A 116 -15.60 -6.24 10.26
C ILE A 116 -15.27 -5.68 8.87
N VAL A 117 -16.15 -5.88 7.89
CA VAL A 117 -15.98 -5.38 6.52
C VAL A 117 -15.90 -3.85 6.50
N LEU A 118 -16.83 -3.17 7.18
CA LEU A 118 -16.84 -1.71 7.22
C LEU A 118 -15.60 -1.15 7.92
N ALA A 119 -15.19 -1.74 9.05
CA ALA A 119 -14.00 -1.32 9.77
C ALA A 119 -12.73 -1.52 8.95
N PHE A 120 -12.63 -2.64 8.22
CA PHE A 120 -11.54 -2.89 7.28
C PHE A 120 -11.51 -1.82 6.18
N CYS A 121 -12.65 -1.53 5.55
CA CYS A 121 -12.73 -0.53 4.49
C CYS A 121 -12.39 0.88 4.98
N ILE A 122 -12.85 1.27 6.17
CA ILE A 122 -12.54 2.57 6.78
C ILE A 122 -11.04 2.66 7.09
N ALA A 123 -10.48 1.65 7.77
CA ALA A 123 -9.06 1.62 8.09
C ALA A 123 -8.19 1.70 6.83
N GLN A 124 -8.53 0.92 5.79
CA GLN A 124 -7.78 0.89 4.55
C GLN A 124 -7.95 2.18 3.73
N GLY A 125 -9.14 2.78 3.74
CA GLY A 125 -9.41 4.07 3.13
C GLY A 125 -8.56 5.17 3.77
N VAL A 126 -8.55 5.26 5.10
CA VAL A 126 -7.73 6.24 5.84
C VAL A 126 -6.25 6.05 5.56
N ALA A 127 -5.76 4.81 5.60
CA ALA A 127 -4.38 4.49 5.28
C ALA A 127 -3.98 4.93 3.85
N THR A 128 -4.85 4.67 2.88
CA THR A 128 -4.62 5.05 1.48
C THR A 128 -4.58 6.56 1.31
N VAL A 129 -5.48 7.29 1.96
CA VAL A 129 -5.52 8.77 1.92
C VAL A 129 -4.26 9.36 2.54
N ILE A 130 -3.81 8.87 3.70
CA ILE A 130 -2.57 9.31 4.35
C ILE A 130 -1.37 9.07 3.42
N ASN A 131 -1.26 7.87 2.87
CA ASN A 131 -0.20 7.53 1.91
C ASN A 131 -0.19 8.49 0.72
N PHE A 132 -1.35 8.72 0.10
CA PHE A 132 -1.47 9.61 -1.05
C PHE A 132 -1.11 11.05 -0.73
N VAL A 133 -1.66 11.61 0.35
CA VAL A 133 -1.45 13.01 0.74
C VAL A 133 0.02 13.26 1.05
N VAL A 134 0.67 12.39 1.82
CA VAL A 134 2.08 12.57 2.20
C VAL A 134 3.01 12.36 1.00
N GLN A 135 2.76 11.35 0.16
CA GLN A 135 3.54 11.16 -1.07
C GLN A 135 3.44 12.39 -1.98
N ARG A 136 2.22 12.89 -2.19
CA ARG A 136 1.96 14.06 -3.04
C ARG A 136 2.52 15.36 -2.48
N ALA A 137 2.35 15.60 -1.18
CA ALA A 137 2.69 16.88 -0.57
C ALA A 137 4.17 17.00 -0.20
N VAL A 138 4.81 15.90 0.20
CA VAL A 138 6.17 15.89 0.76
C VAL A 138 7.13 15.17 -0.17
N ILE A 139 6.90 13.89 -0.46
CA ILE A 139 7.90 13.02 -1.10
C ILE A 139 8.19 13.40 -2.56
N PHE A 140 7.19 13.86 -3.30
CA PHE A 140 7.41 14.37 -4.67
C PHE A 140 8.03 15.77 -4.73
N LYS A 141 8.10 16.51 -3.61
CA LYS A 141 8.74 17.82 -3.55
C LYS A 141 10.21 17.78 -3.11
N ILE A 142 10.70 16.63 -2.64
CA ILE A 142 12.11 16.43 -2.29
C ILE A 142 12.91 16.35 -3.60
N ARG A 143 13.83 17.31 -3.79
CA ARG A 143 14.80 17.34 -4.90
C ARG A 143 16.03 16.49 -4.57
#